data_AF-A0A3L8ST84-F1
#
_entry.id   AF-A0A3L8ST84-F1
#
_cell.length_a   1.000
_cell.length_b   1.000
_cell.length_c   1.000
_cell.angle_alpha   90.00
_cell.angle_beta   90.00
_cell.angle_gamma   90.00
#
_symmetry.space_group_name_H-M   'P 1'
#
loop_
_entity.id
_entity.type
_entity.pdbx_description
1 polymer ?
#
loop_
_entity_poly.entity_id
_entity_poly.type
_entity_poly.pdbx_seq_one_letter_code
_entity_poly.pdbx_strand_id
1 'polypeptide(L)'
;MNGSAIENFSCVIYNIFFMNCTWQAGRDAPADTQYFLYWQKSRDEEERECELYIKDENWRNMGCIFQNVSIGIEKAYFLVNGSSKDSLIQFYDEYIDLYKIEKLMPPSNITVSCDEIKNDCIIQWQRPQISHSNKDMCFKYEINIKYKDNPKRKPIYTSIQEGGNSNIFLRSNTRKKYVLRMRAAGSACFVNPAWGEWSAPVEFGSEEIISSSIWILLGVAVATPLMAIVTIFFCKRTGCWKAAFPQIPGPKPDFFTLADTNPELMESKIQSISSENEEIVIVADLVR
;
A
#
# COMPACT_ATOMS: atom_id res chain seq x y z
N MET A 1 -12.21 -32.35 45.46
CA MET A 1 -13.37 -31.60 45.99
C MET A 1 -14.13 -31.00 44.82
N ASN A 2 -15.47 -31.07 44.77
CA ASN A 2 -16.22 -30.45 43.66
C ASN A 2 -15.94 -28.95 43.65
N GLY A 3 -15.71 -28.37 42.47
CA GLY A 3 -15.40 -26.93 42.32
C GLY A 3 -13.95 -26.52 42.58
N SER A 4 -13.06 -27.49 42.89
CA SER A 4 -11.62 -27.23 43.08
C SER A 4 -10.79 -27.31 41.79
N ALA A 5 -11.33 -27.89 40.72
CA ALA A 5 -10.71 -27.88 39.40
C ALA A 5 -10.61 -26.46 38.84
N ILE A 6 -9.61 -26.23 38.01
CA ILE A 6 -9.43 -24.94 37.33
C ILE A 6 -10.64 -24.57 36.47
N GLU A 7 -10.83 -23.28 36.23
CA GLU A 7 -11.88 -22.74 35.37
C GLU A 7 -11.24 -21.94 34.22
N ASN A 8 -11.98 -21.74 33.12
CA ASN A 8 -11.56 -20.89 31.99
C ASN A 8 -10.20 -21.26 31.39
N PHE A 9 -9.93 -22.57 31.24
CA PHE A 9 -8.75 -23.05 30.52
C PHE A 9 -8.81 -22.60 29.05
N SER A 10 -7.72 -22.00 28.57
CA SER A 10 -7.60 -21.56 27.19
C SER A 10 -6.15 -21.58 26.77
N CYS A 11 -5.89 -22.04 25.54
CA CYS A 11 -4.57 -22.03 24.93
C CYS A 11 -4.59 -21.29 23.60
N VAL A 12 -3.45 -20.67 23.25
CA VAL A 12 -3.22 -20.05 21.94
C VAL A 12 -1.81 -20.38 21.45
N ILE A 13 -1.71 -20.84 20.20
CA ILE A 13 -0.42 -21.01 19.51
C ILE A 13 -0.12 -19.73 18.73
N TYR A 14 1.08 -19.19 18.86
CA TYR A 14 1.50 -17.96 18.18
C TYR A 14 2.98 -18.06 17.80
N ASN A 15 3.40 -17.18 16.88
CA ASN A 15 4.79 -17.16 16.37
C ASN A 15 5.28 -18.56 15.94
N ILE A 16 4.41 -19.33 15.28
CA ILE A 16 4.65 -20.66 14.69
C ILE A 16 4.81 -21.82 15.70
N PHE A 17 5.50 -21.61 16.81
CA PHE A 17 5.93 -22.71 17.70
C PHE A 17 5.81 -22.43 19.20
N PHE A 18 5.24 -21.30 19.61
CA PHE A 18 4.95 -21.02 21.01
C PHE A 18 3.49 -21.29 21.33
N MET A 19 3.21 -21.89 22.49
CA MET A 19 1.86 -22.06 23.00
C MET A 19 1.74 -21.45 24.38
N ASN A 20 0.78 -20.54 24.56
CA ASN A 20 0.45 -19.95 25.85
C ASN A 20 -0.90 -20.50 26.30
N CYS A 21 -0.94 -21.13 27.46
CA CYS A 21 -2.15 -21.58 28.10
C CYS A 21 -2.37 -20.83 29.41
N THR A 22 -3.62 -20.47 29.71
CA THR A 22 -4.00 -19.77 30.94
C THR A 22 -5.25 -20.38 31.53
N TRP A 23 -5.41 -20.27 32.85
CA TRP A 23 -6.59 -20.71 33.57
C TRP A 23 -6.83 -19.86 34.82
N GLN A 24 -7.99 -20.05 35.43
CA GLN A 24 -8.37 -19.50 36.72
C GLN A 24 -8.41 -20.61 37.77
N ALA A 25 -8.11 -20.26 39.01
CA ALA A 25 -8.17 -21.19 40.12
C ALA A 25 -9.63 -21.61 40.33
N GLY A 26 -9.84 -22.86 40.75
CA GLY A 26 -11.17 -23.33 41.10
C GLY A 26 -11.77 -22.49 42.22
N ARG A 27 -13.08 -22.22 42.15
CA ARG A 27 -13.78 -21.38 43.13
C ARG A 27 -13.65 -21.90 44.55
N ASP A 28 -13.61 -23.22 44.70
CA ASP A 28 -13.49 -23.90 45.98
C ASP A 28 -12.03 -24.36 46.24
N ALA A 29 -11.07 -24.03 45.38
CA ALA A 29 -9.68 -24.45 45.58
C ALA A 29 -9.06 -23.73 46.79
N PRO A 30 -8.43 -24.45 47.73
CA PRO A 30 -7.68 -23.87 48.83
C PRO A 30 -6.61 -22.86 48.38
N ALA A 31 -6.30 -21.89 49.23
CA ALA A 31 -5.33 -20.84 48.90
C ALA A 31 -3.91 -21.38 48.68
N ASP A 32 -3.56 -22.53 49.27
CA ASP A 32 -2.26 -23.19 49.12
C ASP A 32 -2.15 -24.06 47.85
N THR A 33 -3.21 -24.11 47.03
CA THR A 33 -3.24 -24.94 45.83
C THR A 33 -2.17 -24.51 44.83
N GLN A 34 -1.34 -25.45 44.40
CA GLN A 34 -0.42 -25.30 43.29
C GLN A 34 -0.85 -26.16 42.10
N TYR A 35 -0.84 -25.59 40.90
CA TYR A 35 -1.28 -26.27 39.68
C TYR A 35 -0.11 -26.71 38.79
N PHE A 36 -0.29 -27.80 38.07
CA PHE A 36 0.70 -28.36 37.15
C PHE A 36 0.02 -28.75 35.85
N LEU A 37 0.41 -28.08 34.76
CA LEU A 37 -0.08 -28.39 33.41
C LEU A 37 0.85 -29.38 32.71
N TYR A 38 0.24 -30.37 32.10
CA TYR A 38 0.84 -31.35 31.22
C TYR A 38 0.07 -31.42 29.89
N TRP A 39 0.77 -31.77 28.81
CA TRP A 39 0.11 -32.03 27.53
C TRP A 39 0.77 -33.15 26.74
N GLN A 40 -0.03 -33.80 25.90
CA GLN A 40 0.39 -34.83 24.96
C GLN A 40 -0.10 -34.43 23.57
N LYS A 41 0.80 -34.43 22.58
CA LYS A 41 0.44 -34.03 21.21
C LYS A 41 -0.43 -35.06 20.50
N SER A 42 -0.22 -36.33 20.78
CA SER A 42 -0.99 -37.47 20.27
C SER A 42 -0.94 -38.61 21.29
N ARG A 43 -1.75 -39.66 21.09
CA ARG A 43 -1.85 -40.80 22.03
C ARG A 43 -0.54 -41.59 22.20
N ASP A 44 0.30 -41.57 21.18
CA ASP A 44 1.56 -42.33 21.14
C ASP A 44 2.78 -41.48 21.54
N GLU A 45 2.61 -40.17 21.76
CA GLU A 45 3.67 -39.28 22.21
C GLU A 45 3.71 -39.18 23.73
N GLU A 46 4.91 -38.99 24.28
CA GLU A 46 5.12 -38.80 25.71
C GLU A 46 4.47 -37.49 26.22
N GLU A 47 4.03 -37.53 27.47
CA GLU A 47 3.55 -36.37 28.21
C GLU A 47 4.66 -35.36 28.46
N ARG A 48 4.36 -34.08 28.22
CA ARG A 48 5.27 -32.97 28.48
C ARG A 48 4.69 -32.05 29.55
N GLU A 49 5.43 -31.90 30.64
CA GLU A 49 5.14 -30.89 31.66
C GLU A 49 5.44 -29.48 31.12
N CYS A 50 4.73 -28.50 31.66
CA CYS A 50 4.98 -27.09 31.42
C CYS A 50 6.46 -26.71 31.59
N GLU A 51 7.01 -26.03 30.60
CA GLU A 51 8.39 -25.55 30.62
C GLU A 51 8.54 -24.25 31.41
N LEU A 52 7.58 -23.33 31.26
CA LEU A 52 7.62 -21.99 31.85
C LEU A 52 6.26 -21.59 32.41
N TYR A 53 6.09 -21.73 33.72
CA TYR A 53 4.86 -21.32 34.40
C TYR A 53 4.73 -19.80 34.51
N ILE A 54 3.52 -19.31 34.23
CA ILE A 54 3.07 -17.95 34.54
C ILE A 54 2.41 -18.00 35.91
N LYS A 55 2.88 -17.15 36.83
CA LYS A 55 2.42 -17.16 38.23
C LYS A 55 1.57 -15.94 38.56
N ASP A 56 0.62 -16.12 39.47
CA ASP A 56 -0.10 -15.01 40.10
C ASP A 56 0.72 -14.37 41.23
N GLU A 57 0.13 -13.36 41.88
CA GLU A 57 0.70 -12.65 43.03
C GLU A 57 1.00 -13.57 44.22
N ASN A 58 0.29 -14.70 44.31
CA ASN A 58 0.43 -15.72 45.37
C ASN A 58 1.38 -16.85 44.96
N TRP A 59 2.12 -16.69 43.87
CA TRP A 59 3.06 -17.68 43.33
C TRP A 59 2.41 -19.01 42.89
N ARG A 60 1.09 -19.00 42.64
CA ARG A 60 0.38 -20.13 42.05
C ARG A 60 0.54 -20.10 40.55
N ASN A 61 0.75 -21.26 39.95
CA ASN A 61 0.81 -21.44 38.52
C ASN A 61 -0.59 -21.23 37.92
N MET A 62 -0.76 -20.18 37.14
CA MET A 62 -2.02 -19.78 36.51
C MET A 62 -1.97 -19.79 34.98
N GLY A 63 -0.81 -20.15 34.44
CA GLY A 63 -0.59 -20.30 33.03
C GLY A 63 0.72 -20.99 32.74
N CYS A 64 0.94 -21.27 31.47
CA CYS A 64 2.12 -21.96 30.98
C CYS A 64 2.51 -21.45 29.60
N ILE A 65 3.81 -21.41 29.33
CA ILE A 65 4.35 -21.23 27.99
C ILE A 65 5.15 -22.49 27.63
N PHE A 66 4.76 -23.12 26.52
CA PHE A 66 5.53 -24.17 25.86
C PHE A 66 6.27 -23.61 24.65
N GLN A 67 7.48 -24.11 24.42
CA GLN A 67 8.28 -23.81 23.25
C GLN A 67 8.29 -25.02 22.29
N ASN A 68 8.67 -24.79 21.04
CA ASN A 68 8.83 -25.84 20.02
C ASN A 68 7.58 -26.73 19.81
N VAL A 69 6.40 -26.13 19.93
CA VAL A 69 5.13 -26.82 19.67
C VAL A 69 4.98 -27.06 18.17
N SER A 70 4.60 -28.28 17.82
CA SER A 70 4.24 -28.66 16.44
C SER A 70 2.78 -29.08 16.40
N ILE A 71 2.08 -28.68 15.34
CA ILE A 71 0.67 -29.00 15.16
C ILE A 71 0.55 -30.35 14.45
N GLY A 72 -0.06 -31.31 15.14
CA GLY A 72 -0.41 -32.63 14.60
C GLY A 72 -1.82 -32.66 14.00
N ILE A 73 -2.15 -33.79 13.38
CA ILE A 73 -3.51 -34.05 12.85
C ILE A 73 -4.45 -34.52 13.96
N GLU A 74 -3.91 -35.20 14.97
CA GLU A 74 -4.67 -35.68 16.13
C GLU A 74 -4.94 -34.57 17.14
N LYS A 75 -5.96 -34.79 17.98
CA LYS A 75 -6.23 -33.92 19.11
C LYS A 75 -5.17 -34.10 20.18
N ALA A 76 -4.61 -32.99 20.63
CA ALA A 76 -3.73 -32.97 21.79
C ALA A 76 -4.56 -33.10 23.07
N TYR A 77 -4.04 -33.84 24.04
CA TYR A 77 -4.61 -33.98 25.38
C TYR A 77 -3.92 -33.02 26.34
N PHE A 78 -4.71 -32.30 27.13
CA PHE A 78 -4.22 -31.38 28.17
C PHE A 78 -4.75 -31.84 29.52
N LEU A 79 -3.88 -31.82 30.54
CA LEU A 79 -4.20 -32.18 31.91
C LEU A 79 -3.63 -31.14 32.87
N VAL A 80 -4.49 -30.56 33.71
CA VAL A 80 -4.08 -29.69 34.82
C VAL A 80 -4.39 -30.37 36.14
N ASN A 81 -3.33 -30.75 36.84
CA ASN A 81 -3.40 -31.29 38.19
C ASN A 81 -3.24 -30.18 39.23
N GLY A 82 -3.75 -30.42 40.44
CA GLY A 82 -3.57 -29.53 41.58
C GLY A 82 -3.05 -30.27 42.81
N SER A 83 -2.21 -29.61 43.59
CA SER A 83 -1.70 -30.11 44.87
C SER A 83 -2.00 -29.10 45.98
N SER A 84 -2.54 -29.58 47.09
CA SER A 84 -2.81 -28.81 48.31
C SER A 84 -2.57 -29.72 49.52
N LYS A 85 -2.18 -29.12 50.65
CA LYS A 85 -2.04 -29.83 51.94
C LYS A 85 -3.40 -30.09 52.58
N ASP A 86 -4.38 -29.24 52.28
CA ASP A 86 -5.68 -29.24 52.95
C ASP A 86 -6.66 -30.21 52.30
N SER A 87 -6.59 -30.41 50.98
CA SER A 87 -7.53 -31.28 50.27
C SER A 87 -7.03 -31.81 48.94
N LEU A 88 -7.65 -32.89 48.48
CA LEU A 88 -7.47 -33.40 47.12
C LEU A 88 -8.16 -32.47 46.11
N ILE A 89 -7.35 -31.93 45.19
CA ILE A 89 -7.79 -31.05 44.12
C ILE A 89 -8.26 -31.88 42.92
N GLN A 90 -9.41 -31.52 42.38
CA GLN A 90 -9.94 -32.15 41.17
C GLN A 90 -9.10 -31.69 39.96
N PHE A 91 -8.67 -32.63 39.12
CA PHE A 91 -7.98 -32.30 37.89
C PHE A 91 -8.95 -31.75 36.82
N TYR A 92 -8.41 -31.03 35.86
CA TYR A 92 -9.10 -30.61 34.66
C TYR A 92 -8.42 -31.24 33.45
N ASP A 93 -9.19 -31.73 32.48
CA ASP A 93 -8.64 -32.22 31.22
C ASP A 93 -9.48 -31.84 30.00
N GLU A 94 -8.82 -31.74 28.84
CA GLU A 94 -9.46 -31.40 27.57
C GLU A 94 -8.69 -31.98 26.38
N TYR A 95 -9.42 -32.32 25.31
CA TYR A 95 -8.84 -32.65 24.00
C TYR A 95 -9.04 -31.50 23.01
N ILE A 96 -7.93 -30.91 22.53
CA ILE A 96 -7.94 -29.74 21.66
C ILE A 96 -7.31 -30.06 20.30
N ASP A 97 -7.99 -29.66 19.22
CA ASP A 97 -7.40 -29.60 17.88
C ASP A 97 -6.43 -28.40 17.80
N LEU A 98 -5.12 -28.63 17.81
CA LEU A 98 -4.13 -27.55 17.93
C LEU A 98 -4.24 -26.50 16.81
N TYR A 99 -4.61 -26.90 15.59
CA TYR A 99 -4.79 -25.95 14.49
C TYR A 99 -5.94 -24.96 14.71
N LYS A 100 -6.91 -25.26 15.58
CA LYS A 100 -8.02 -24.34 15.89
C LYS A 100 -7.63 -23.23 16.85
N ILE A 101 -6.57 -23.44 17.63
CA ILE A 101 -6.05 -22.47 18.59
C ILE A 101 -4.80 -21.74 18.09
N GLU A 102 -4.37 -22.00 16.85
CA GLU A 102 -3.27 -21.27 16.21
C GLU A 102 -3.73 -19.89 15.74
N LYS A 103 -3.02 -18.86 16.17
CA LYS A 103 -3.16 -17.50 15.67
C LYS A 103 -2.32 -17.33 14.41
N LEU A 104 -3.00 -17.32 13.26
CA LEU A 104 -2.35 -17.11 11.97
C LEU A 104 -1.72 -15.71 11.86
N MET A 105 -0.48 -15.69 11.40
CA MET A 105 0.19 -14.46 10.98
C MET A 105 -0.40 -13.93 9.68
N PRO A 106 -0.33 -12.61 9.43
CA PRO A 106 -0.68 -12.06 8.12
C PRO A 106 0.23 -12.62 7.02
N PRO A 107 -0.21 -12.54 5.74
CA PRO A 107 0.63 -12.84 4.58
C PRO A 107 1.93 -12.03 4.59
N SER A 108 3.03 -12.64 4.12
CA SER A 108 4.34 -11.99 4.00
C SER A 108 4.58 -11.48 2.56
N ASN A 109 5.57 -10.61 2.40
CA ASN A 109 6.02 -10.12 1.07
C ASN A 109 4.88 -9.60 0.19
N ILE A 110 4.00 -8.78 0.79
CA ILE A 110 2.92 -8.13 0.06
C ILE A 110 3.50 -7.02 -0.80
N THR A 111 3.39 -7.16 -2.12
CA THR A 111 3.87 -6.19 -3.11
C THR A 111 2.72 -5.72 -3.99
N VAL A 112 2.83 -4.50 -4.50
CA VAL A 112 1.86 -3.91 -5.43
C VAL A 112 2.63 -3.30 -6.59
N SER A 113 2.35 -3.76 -7.81
CA SER A 113 2.93 -3.22 -9.05
C SER A 113 1.79 -2.70 -9.93
N CYS A 114 1.84 -1.44 -10.33
CA CYS A 114 0.78 -0.79 -11.10
C CYS A 114 1.23 -0.46 -12.53
N ASP A 115 0.37 -0.75 -13.50
CA ASP A 115 0.50 -0.25 -14.86
C ASP A 115 -0.17 1.15 -14.93
N GLU A 116 0.60 2.14 -15.38
CA GLU A 116 0.11 3.52 -15.49
C GLU A 116 -0.76 3.75 -16.74
N ILE A 117 -0.72 2.84 -17.72
CA ILE A 117 -1.53 2.92 -18.94
C ILE A 117 -2.89 2.22 -18.71
N LYS A 118 -2.89 1.04 -18.10
CA LYS A 118 -4.09 0.22 -17.89
C LYS A 118 -4.82 0.50 -16.58
N ASN A 119 -4.22 1.26 -15.67
CA ASN A 119 -4.71 1.57 -14.33
C ASN A 119 -4.92 0.34 -13.43
N ASP A 120 -4.46 -0.84 -13.85
CA ASP A 120 -4.49 -2.06 -13.04
C ASP A 120 -3.24 -2.12 -12.14
N CYS A 121 -3.44 -2.65 -10.94
CA CYS A 121 -2.39 -2.96 -10.00
C CYS A 121 -2.44 -4.44 -9.69
N ILE A 122 -1.32 -5.13 -9.91
CA ILE A 122 -1.12 -6.51 -9.54
C ILE A 122 -0.61 -6.50 -8.10
N ILE A 123 -1.43 -7.06 -7.20
CA ILE A 123 -1.09 -7.30 -5.81
C ILE A 123 -0.57 -8.72 -5.74
N GLN A 124 0.62 -8.93 -5.18
CA GLN A 124 1.20 -10.26 -4.95
C GLN A 124 1.54 -10.43 -3.48
N TRP A 125 1.49 -11.65 -2.98
CA TRP A 125 1.85 -11.97 -1.60
C TRP A 125 2.39 -13.39 -1.49
N GLN A 126 3.01 -13.67 -0.36
CA GLN A 126 3.35 -15.02 0.06
C GLN A 126 2.44 -15.46 1.21
N ARG A 127 2.10 -16.75 1.20
CA ARG A 127 1.32 -17.36 2.27
C ARG A 127 1.96 -17.16 3.65
N PRO A 128 1.16 -17.14 4.73
CA PRO A 128 1.67 -17.22 6.08
C PRO A 128 2.59 -18.42 6.26
N GLN A 129 3.66 -18.22 7.03
CA GLN A 129 4.53 -19.31 7.45
C GLN A 129 3.88 -20.03 8.63
N ILE A 130 3.62 -21.32 8.47
CA ILE A 130 3.11 -22.23 9.50
C ILE A 130 3.88 -23.54 9.45
N SER A 131 3.91 -24.29 10.55
CA SER A 131 4.72 -25.50 10.70
C SER A 131 4.13 -26.75 10.03
N HIS A 132 2.83 -26.75 9.73
CA HIS A 132 2.07 -27.97 9.39
C HIS A 132 1.41 -27.94 8.00
N SER A 133 1.59 -26.88 7.20
CA SER A 133 1.17 -26.87 5.79
C SER A 133 2.04 -25.97 4.93
N ASN A 134 2.28 -26.40 3.69
CA ASN A 134 3.07 -25.69 2.71
C ASN A 134 2.32 -25.35 1.41
N LYS A 135 0.99 -25.53 1.38
CA LYS A 135 0.20 -25.42 0.15
C LYS A 135 -0.66 -24.13 0.17
N ASP A 136 -0.59 -23.35 -0.90
CA ASP A 136 -1.32 -22.08 -1.01
C ASP A 136 -2.85 -22.26 -0.96
N MET A 137 -3.37 -23.37 -1.49
CA MET A 137 -4.81 -23.68 -1.50
C MET A 137 -5.43 -23.86 -0.11
N CYS A 138 -4.62 -23.99 0.95
CA CYS A 138 -5.10 -24.14 2.32
C CYS A 138 -5.49 -22.81 2.97
N PHE A 139 -5.19 -21.69 2.31
CA PHE A 139 -5.43 -20.36 2.82
C PHE A 139 -6.47 -19.63 1.98
N LYS A 140 -7.14 -18.69 2.62
CA LYS A 140 -7.89 -17.63 1.99
C LYS A 140 -7.47 -16.28 2.54
N TYR A 141 -7.62 -15.26 1.72
CA TYR A 141 -7.10 -13.94 2.00
C TYR A 141 -8.21 -12.91 1.92
N GLU A 142 -8.20 -11.96 2.85
CA GLU A 142 -9.03 -10.77 2.74
C GLU A 142 -8.13 -9.58 2.45
N ILE A 143 -8.39 -8.93 1.32
CA ILE A 143 -7.68 -7.74 0.85
C ILE A 143 -8.55 -6.53 1.13
N ASN A 144 -8.00 -5.55 1.83
CA ASN A 144 -8.68 -4.30 2.15
C ASN A 144 -7.87 -3.12 1.61
N ILE A 145 -8.48 -2.30 0.76
CA ILE A 145 -7.84 -1.12 0.19
C ILE A 145 -8.69 0.10 0.51
N LYS A 146 -8.02 1.18 0.92
CA LYS A 146 -8.61 2.49 1.17
C LYS A 146 -7.71 3.59 0.61
N TYR A 147 -8.28 4.78 0.37
CA TYR A 147 -7.44 5.96 0.17
C TYR A 147 -6.67 6.30 1.45
N LYS A 148 -5.43 6.78 1.31
CA LYS A 148 -4.59 7.21 2.43
C LYS A 148 -5.27 8.32 3.25
N ASP A 149 -5.79 9.33 2.56
CA ASP A 149 -6.47 10.47 3.18
C ASP A 149 -7.96 10.23 3.47
N ASN A 150 -8.43 8.97 3.50
CA ASN A 150 -9.86 8.71 3.64
C ASN A 150 -10.38 9.09 5.04
N PRO A 151 -11.19 10.17 5.18
CA PRO A 151 -11.69 10.60 6.48
C PRO A 151 -12.68 9.60 7.09
N LYS A 152 -13.37 8.82 6.24
CA LYS A 152 -14.41 7.87 6.66
C LYS A 152 -13.84 6.54 7.16
N ARG A 153 -12.52 6.30 7.04
CA ARG A 153 -11.80 5.03 7.34
C ARG A 153 -12.37 3.75 6.70
N LYS A 154 -13.44 3.84 5.90
CA LYS A 154 -14.07 2.71 5.21
C LYS A 154 -13.22 2.26 4.01
N PRO A 155 -13.16 0.95 3.73
CA PRO A 155 -12.54 0.48 2.50
C PRO A 155 -13.32 0.94 1.28
N ILE A 156 -12.60 1.17 0.19
CA ILE A 156 -13.16 1.40 -1.14
C ILE A 156 -13.18 0.12 -1.96
N TYR A 157 -12.39 -0.87 -1.54
CA TYR A 157 -12.30 -2.18 -2.17
C TYR A 157 -12.02 -3.22 -1.08
N THR A 158 -12.83 -4.28 -1.11
CA THR A 158 -12.65 -5.48 -0.31
C THR A 158 -12.78 -6.68 -1.23
N SER A 159 -11.87 -7.64 -1.11
CA SER A 159 -11.94 -8.88 -1.88
C SER A 159 -11.51 -10.06 -1.02
N ILE A 160 -12.21 -11.18 -1.18
CA ILE A 160 -11.84 -12.46 -0.58
C ILE A 160 -11.30 -13.35 -1.69
N GLN A 161 -10.09 -13.85 -1.50
CA GLN A 161 -9.40 -14.73 -2.45
C GLN A 161 -9.23 -16.11 -1.82
N GLU A 162 -9.70 -17.15 -2.49
CA GLU A 162 -9.52 -18.54 -2.09
C GLU A 162 -8.25 -19.08 -2.74
N GLY A 163 -7.23 -19.39 -1.93
CA GLY A 163 -5.92 -19.76 -2.42
C GLY A 163 -5.22 -18.67 -3.23
N GLY A 164 -4.22 -19.10 -4.02
CA GLY A 164 -3.45 -18.21 -4.88
C GLY A 164 -2.49 -17.27 -4.14
N ASN A 165 -1.83 -16.44 -4.92
CA ASN A 165 -0.78 -15.51 -4.45
C ASN A 165 -0.84 -14.14 -5.15
N SER A 166 -1.90 -13.89 -5.93
CA SER A 166 -2.05 -12.63 -6.66
C SER A 166 -3.52 -12.24 -6.84
N ASN A 167 -3.75 -10.93 -6.95
CA ASN A 167 -5.05 -10.34 -7.24
C ASN A 167 -4.87 -9.04 -8.04
N ILE A 168 -5.84 -8.73 -8.91
CA ILE A 168 -5.84 -7.51 -9.70
C ILE A 168 -6.78 -6.48 -9.04
N PHE A 169 -6.27 -5.28 -8.81
CA PHE A 169 -7.03 -4.14 -8.34
C PHE A 169 -7.05 -3.05 -9.41
N LEU A 170 -8.24 -2.60 -9.81
CA LEU A 170 -8.42 -1.50 -10.75
C LEU A 170 -8.47 -0.18 -9.98
N ARG A 171 -7.49 0.71 -10.21
CA ARG A 171 -7.46 2.02 -9.55
C ARG A 171 -8.61 2.89 -10.07
N SER A 172 -9.50 3.29 -9.18
CA SER A 172 -10.55 4.27 -9.52
C SER A 172 -9.99 5.69 -9.69
N ASN A 173 -8.81 6.00 -9.14
CA ASN A 173 -8.18 7.31 -9.22
C ASN A 173 -6.64 7.17 -9.17
N THR A 174 -5.99 7.35 -10.31
CA THR A 174 -4.52 7.25 -10.42
C THR A 174 -3.75 8.32 -9.67
N ARG A 175 -4.41 9.43 -9.30
CA ARG A 175 -3.82 10.58 -8.61
C ARG A 175 -3.90 10.51 -7.09
N LYS A 176 -4.34 9.38 -6.55
CA LYS A 176 -4.50 9.16 -5.11
C LYS A 176 -3.58 8.06 -4.63
N LYS A 177 -3.05 8.25 -3.42
CA LYS A 177 -2.41 7.19 -2.66
C LYS A 177 -3.43 6.26 -2.01
N TYR A 178 -3.09 5.00 -2.03
CA TYR A 178 -3.85 3.91 -1.45
C TYR A 178 -3.07 3.27 -0.31
N VAL A 179 -3.81 2.69 0.62
CA VAL A 179 -3.27 1.86 1.69
C VAL A 179 -3.96 0.51 1.62
N LEU A 180 -3.16 -0.53 1.42
CA LEU A 180 -3.59 -1.92 1.44
C LEU A 180 -3.27 -2.54 2.80
N ARG A 181 -4.22 -3.32 3.33
CA ARG A 181 -3.97 -4.29 4.40
C ARG A 181 -4.51 -5.65 3.95
N MET A 182 -3.85 -6.71 4.40
CA MET A 182 -4.26 -8.07 4.08
C MET A 182 -4.23 -8.93 5.33
N ARG A 183 -5.14 -9.89 5.44
CA ARG A 183 -5.12 -10.93 6.47
C ARG A 183 -5.42 -12.29 5.86
N ALA A 184 -5.02 -13.35 6.56
CA ALA A 184 -5.23 -14.72 6.13
C ALA A 184 -6.13 -15.48 7.10
N ALA A 185 -6.82 -16.48 6.57
CA ALA A 185 -7.51 -17.52 7.32
C ALA A 185 -7.28 -18.86 6.61
N GLY A 186 -7.54 -19.95 7.31
CA GLY A 186 -7.61 -21.28 6.75
C GLY A 186 -8.87 -21.47 5.91
N SER A 187 -8.73 -22.13 4.77
CA SER A 187 -9.82 -22.65 3.95
C SER A 187 -9.86 -24.20 3.99
N ALA A 188 -8.70 -24.85 4.17
CA ALA A 188 -8.57 -26.31 4.21
C ALA A 188 -7.29 -26.74 4.98
N CYS A 189 -6.97 -28.04 4.93
CA CYS A 189 -5.69 -28.61 5.37
C CYS A 189 -5.35 -28.46 6.85
N PHE A 190 -6.34 -28.50 7.75
CA PHE A 190 -6.12 -28.31 9.18
C PHE A 190 -5.40 -26.99 9.50
N VAL A 191 -5.83 -25.91 8.85
CA VAL A 191 -5.39 -24.52 9.14
C VAL A 191 -6.56 -23.79 9.80
N ASN A 192 -6.29 -22.91 10.77
CA ASN A 192 -7.34 -22.22 11.52
C ASN A 192 -8.30 -21.43 10.61
N PRO A 193 -9.62 -21.71 10.57
CA PRO A 193 -10.56 -20.97 9.74
C PRO A 193 -10.85 -19.55 10.22
N ALA A 194 -10.45 -19.20 11.45
CA ALA A 194 -10.58 -17.85 11.98
C ALA A 194 -9.63 -16.88 11.27
N TRP A 195 -10.09 -15.63 11.10
CA TRP A 195 -9.26 -14.57 10.52
C TRP A 195 -8.12 -14.19 11.46
N GLY A 196 -6.90 -14.23 10.94
CA GLY A 196 -5.71 -13.73 11.61
C GLY A 196 -5.64 -12.20 11.66
N GLU A 197 -4.50 -11.71 12.13
CA GLU A 197 -4.24 -10.27 12.23
C GLU A 197 -4.08 -9.62 10.86
N TRP A 198 -4.42 -8.33 10.80
CA TRP A 198 -4.13 -7.51 9.61
C TRP A 198 -2.64 -7.24 9.49
N SER A 199 -2.13 -7.33 8.26
CA SER A 199 -0.77 -6.95 7.91
C SER A 199 -0.46 -5.50 8.28
N ALA A 200 0.84 -5.19 8.29
CA ALA A 200 1.29 -3.82 8.18
C ALA A 200 0.70 -3.16 6.91
N PRO A 201 0.41 -1.85 6.96
CA PRO A 201 -0.11 -1.13 5.80
C PRO A 201 0.93 -1.08 4.68
N VAL A 202 0.50 -1.39 3.45
CA VAL A 202 1.30 -1.21 2.23
C VAL A 202 0.75 -0.01 1.48
N GLU A 203 1.56 1.04 1.36
CA GLU A 203 1.18 2.24 0.61
C GLU A 203 1.58 2.12 -0.86
N PHE A 204 0.71 2.53 -1.77
CA PHE A 204 0.98 2.53 -3.21
C PHE A 204 0.20 3.61 -3.97
N GLY A 205 0.57 3.84 -5.23
CA GLY A 205 0.04 4.92 -6.06
C GLY A 205 0.82 6.22 -5.90
N SER A 206 0.53 7.18 -6.79
CA SER A 206 1.15 8.50 -6.78
C SER A 206 0.17 9.53 -6.21
N GLU A 207 0.71 10.47 -5.44
CA GLU A 207 0.05 11.76 -5.29
C GLU A 207 0.58 12.63 -6.42
N GLU A 208 -0.30 13.07 -7.31
CA GLU A 208 0.00 14.27 -8.09
C GLU A 208 0.01 15.44 -7.10
N ILE A 209 1.15 15.63 -6.43
CA ILE A 209 1.57 16.99 -6.11
C ILE A 209 1.70 17.62 -7.50
N ILE A 210 0.82 18.56 -7.85
CA ILE A 210 0.97 19.39 -9.04
C ILE A 210 2.44 19.78 -9.08
N SER A 211 3.18 19.12 -9.98
CA SER A 211 4.61 18.94 -9.80
C SER A 211 5.21 20.31 -9.57
N SER A 212 6.07 20.47 -8.57
CA SER A 212 6.79 21.73 -8.36
C SER A 212 7.37 22.25 -9.68
N SER A 213 7.71 21.33 -10.61
CA SER A 213 8.04 21.60 -12.01
C SER A 213 7.03 22.46 -12.78
N ILE A 214 5.71 22.23 -12.69
CA ILE A 214 4.68 23.04 -13.38
C ILE A 214 4.66 24.47 -12.84
N TRP A 215 4.77 24.64 -11.53
CA TRP A 215 4.84 25.97 -10.89
C TRP A 215 6.15 26.68 -11.21
N ILE A 216 7.26 25.94 -11.29
CA ILE A 216 8.56 26.46 -11.73
C ILE A 216 8.49 26.89 -13.21
N LEU A 217 7.89 26.07 -14.08
CA LEU A 217 7.72 26.40 -15.51
C LEU A 217 6.84 27.63 -15.71
N LEU A 218 5.72 27.75 -14.97
CA LEU A 218 4.90 28.96 -14.94
C LEU A 218 5.68 30.18 -14.43
N GLY A 219 6.45 30.01 -13.35
CA GLY A 219 7.30 31.06 -12.81
C GLY A 219 8.34 31.55 -13.82
N VAL A 220 9.02 30.64 -14.52
CA VAL A 220 10.01 30.95 -15.57
C VAL A 220 9.34 31.63 -16.76
N ALA A 221 8.17 31.15 -17.20
CA ALA A 221 7.43 31.72 -18.32
C ALA A 221 6.93 33.15 -18.05
N VAL A 222 6.70 33.52 -16.79
CA VAL A 222 6.32 34.88 -16.39
C VAL A 222 7.54 35.77 -16.12
N ALA A 223 8.59 35.23 -15.48
CA ALA A 223 9.79 35.98 -15.14
C ALA A 223 10.60 36.40 -16.37
N THR A 224 10.70 35.53 -17.38
CA THR A 224 11.46 35.80 -18.62
C THR A 224 10.96 37.02 -19.41
N PRO A 225 9.66 37.17 -19.74
CA PRO A 225 9.16 38.37 -20.42
C PRO A 225 9.25 39.61 -19.55
N LEU A 226 9.02 39.52 -18.24
CA LEU A 226 9.17 40.67 -17.33
C LEU A 226 10.60 41.19 -17.32
N MET A 227 11.59 40.30 -17.25
CA MET A 227 13.00 40.67 -17.34
C MET A 227 13.35 41.25 -18.70
N ALA A 228 12.82 40.71 -19.80
CA ALA A 228 13.03 41.27 -21.13
C ALA A 228 12.45 42.71 -21.24
N ILE A 229 11.24 42.92 -20.72
CA ILE A 229 10.58 44.24 -20.69
C ILE A 229 11.42 45.24 -19.88
N VAL A 230 11.85 44.87 -18.67
CA VAL A 230 12.69 45.73 -17.82
C VAL A 230 14.00 46.09 -18.53
N THR A 231 14.65 45.11 -19.16
CA THR A 231 15.89 45.34 -19.92
C THR A 231 15.67 46.29 -21.11
N ILE A 232 14.56 46.14 -21.86
CA ILE A 232 14.20 47.05 -22.95
C ILE A 232 13.96 48.48 -22.44
N PHE A 233 13.22 48.64 -21.34
CA PHE A 233 12.98 49.95 -20.72
C PHE A 233 14.28 50.61 -20.23
N PHE A 234 15.17 49.83 -19.59
CA PHE A 234 16.48 50.32 -19.18
C PHE A 234 17.33 50.76 -20.38
N CYS A 235 17.44 49.94 -21.42
CA CYS A 235 18.19 50.27 -22.64
C CYS A 235 17.64 51.50 -23.37
N LYS A 236 16.32 51.73 -23.35
CA LYS A 236 15.69 52.94 -23.89
C LYS A 236 16.04 54.17 -23.05
N ARG A 237 16.07 54.04 -21.72
CA ARG A 237 16.37 55.14 -20.78
C ARG A 237 17.85 55.54 -20.77
N THR A 238 18.77 54.60 -20.87
CA THR A 238 20.23 54.86 -20.85
C THR A 238 20.82 55.15 -22.23
N GLY A 239 20.01 55.07 -23.30
CA GLY A 239 20.46 55.40 -24.65
C GLY A 239 21.41 54.38 -25.28
N CYS A 240 21.47 53.13 -24.78
CA CYS A 240 22.30 52.05 -25.35
C CYS A 240 22.05 51.82 -26.86
N TRP A 241 20.85 52.17 -27.35
CA TRP A 241 20.51 52.10 -28.77
C TRP A 241 21.32 53.08 -29.64
N LYS A 242 21.82 54.19 -29.07
CA LYS A 242 22.72 55.13 -29.77
C LYS A 242 24.13 54.57 -29.95
N ALA A 243 24.54 53.59 -29.14
CA ALA A 243 25.83 52.92 -29.25
C ALA A 243 25.79 51.72 -30.22
N ALA A 244 24.64 51.04 -30.32
CA ALA A 244 24.46 49.91 -31.23
C ALA A 244 24.11 50.31 -32.68
N PHE A 245 23.50 51.48 -32.88
CA PHE A 245 23.20 52.04 -34.20
C PHE A 245 23.69 53.50 -34.28
N PRO A 246 24.96 53.75 -34.63
CA PRO A 246 25.43 55.11 -34.88
C PRO A 246 24.63 55.72 -36.03
N GLN A 247 24.22 56.98 -35.90
CA GLN A 247 23.54 57.69 -36.98
C GLN A 247 24.48 57.77 -38.19
N ILE A 248 24.00 57.30 -39.35
CA ILE A 248 24.73 57.36 -40.62
C ILE A 248 25.02 58.85 -40.91
N PRO A 249 26.30 59.26 -41.09
CA PRO A 249 26.60 60.64 -41.45
C PRO A 249 26.03 60.95 -42.84
N GLY A 250 25.27 62.03 -42.94
CA GLY A 250 24.70 62.49 -44.21
C GLY A 250 25.79 62.81 -45.25
N PRO A 251 25.53 62.56 -46.54
CA PRO A 251 26.53 62.81 -47.58
C PRO A 251 26.84 64.31 -47.72
N LYS A 252 28.13 64.63 -47.86
CA LYS A 252 28.62 65.98 -48.16
C LYS A 252 28.18 66.38 -49.58
N PRO A 253 27.73 67.63 -49.80
CA PRO A 253 27.35 68.09 -51.12
C PRO A 253 28.61 68.57 -51.84
N ASP A 254 28.96 67.96 -52.98
CA ASP A 254 29.87 68.61 -53.92
C ASP A 254 29.62 68.12 -55.36
N PHE A 255 29.34 69.13 -56.20
CA PHE A 255 29.25 69.18 -57.66
C PHE A 255 28.06 68.53 -58.38
N PHE A 256 26.98 69.31 -58.41
CA PHE A 256 26.07 69.37 -59.55
C PHE A 256 26.82 69.76 -60.84
N THR A 257 26.91 68.85 -61.80
CA THR A 257 26.85 69.23 -63.22
C THR A 257 25.42 69.06 -63.69
N LEU A 258 24.78 70.19 -63.93
CA LEU A 258 23.44 70.37 -64.44
C LEU A 258 23.43 70.29 -65.98
N ALA A 259 22.26 69.91 -66.51
CA ALA A 259 21.82 69.75 -67.91
C ALA A 259 21.96 68.30 -68.42
N ASP A 260 20.90 67.55 -68.71
CA ASP A 260 19.67 67.96 -69.39
C ASP A 260 18.37 67.45 -68.76
N THR A 261 17.40 68.36 -68.76
CA THR A 261 16.00 68.15 -68.44
C THR A 261 15.30 67.52 -69.65
N ASN A 262 14.66 66.36 -69.50
CA ASN A 262 13.45 66.07 -70.29
C ASN A 262 12.49 65.13 -69.52
N PRO A 263 11.34 65.62 -69.02
CA PRO A 263 10.42 64.86 -68.20
C PRO A 263 9.24 64.35 -69.04
N GLU A 264 9.43 63.31 -69.86
CA GLU A 264 8.31 62.65 -70.57
C GLU A 264 8.46 61.12 -70.75
N LEU A 265 9.32 60.44 -69.97
CA LEU A 265 9.54 58.99 -70.13
C LEU A 265 9.42 58.16 -68.84
N MET A 266 8.64 58.63 -67.87
CA MET A 266 8.44 57.89 -66.61
C MET A 266 7.00 57.93 -66.08
N GLU A 267 6.01 57.95 -66.98
CA GLU A 267 4.59 57.74 -66.61
C GLU A 267 3.91 56.61 -67.40
N SER A 268 4.58 55.98 -68.38
CA SER A 268 3.96 54.96 -69.25
C SER A 268 4.20 53.51 -68.82
N LYS A 269 4.60 53.23 -67.56
CA LYS A 269 4.88 51.85 -67.10
C LYS A 269 4.09 51.39 -65.86
N ILE A 270 3.06 52.15 -65.45
CA ILE A 270 2.22 51.80 -64.28
C ILE A 270 0.75 51.50 -64.67
N GLN A 271 0.37 51.62 -65.95
CA GLN A 271 -1.00 51.29 -66.41
C GLN A 271 -0.99 50.37 -67.63
N SER A 272 -0.68 49.08 -67.42
CA SER A 272 -1.25 47.98 -68.19
C SER A 272 -0.82 46.66 -67.55
N ILE A 273 -1.70 46.08 -66.74
CA ILE A 273 -2.01 44.64 -66.58
C ILE A 273 -3.01 44.63 -65.43
N SER A 274 -4.26 44.92 -65.79
CA SER A 274 -5.46 44.61 -65.00
C SER A 274 -6.25 43.63 -65.84
N SER A 275 -6.82 42.63 -65.15
CA SER A 275 -7.90 41.74 -65.61
C SER A 275 -7.51 40.61 -66.56
N GLU A 276 -7.44 39.39 -66.02
CA GLU A 276 -8.34 38.33 -66.49
C GLU A 276 -8.70 37.38 -65.32
N ASN A 277 -10.01 37.26 -65.09
CA ASN A 277 -10.67 36.25 -64.24
C ASN A 277 -10.52 34.88 -64.91
N GLU A 278 -10.40 33.75 -64.20
CA GLU A 278 -11.44 32.80 -63.74
C GLU A 278 -10.67 31.44 -63.73
N GLU A 279 -10.80 30.47 -62.81
CA GLU A 279 -12.01 29.75 -62.39
C GLU A 279 -11.60 28.85 -61.19
N ILE A 280 -12.45 28.78 -60.16
CA ILE A 280 -12.30 27.87 -59.02
C ILE A 280 -13.27 26.71 -59.24
N VAL A 281 -12.77 25.50 -59.48
CA VAL A 281 -13.59 24.29 -59.52
C VAL A 281 -13.79 23.76 -58.10
N ILE A 282 -15.02 23.85 -57.61
CA ILE A 282 -15.51 23.19 -56.40
C ILE A 282 -16.03 21.81 -56.84
N VAL A 283 -15.45 20.73 -56.29
CA VAL A 283 -16.03 19.40 -56.40
C VAL A 283 -16.77 19.11 -55.10
N ALA A 284 -18.09 19.13 -55.17
CA ALA A 284 -19.00 18.60 -54.16
C ALA A 284 -19.91 17.55 -54.80
N ASP A 285 -20.32 16.59 -53.96
CA ASP A 285 -21.43 15.64 -54.08
C ASP A 285 -21.21 14.39 -54.95
N LEU A 286 -21.77 13.21 -54.66
CA LEU A 286 -22.32 12.49 -53.49
C LEU A 286 -22.79 11.13 -54.07
N VAL A 287 -22.70 10.05 -53.27
CA VAL A 287 -23.45 8.77 -53.40
C VAL A 287 -23.18 7.85 -54.60
N ARG A 288 -22.54 6.70 -54.33
CA ARG A 288 -23.21 5.36 -54.29
C ARG A 288 -22.38 4.35 -53.52
#